data_AF-A0A7X7URG1-F1
#
_entry.id   AF-A0A7X7URG1-F1
#
_cell.length_a   1.000
_cell.length_b   1.000
_cell.length_c   1.000
_cell.angle_alpha   90.00
_cell.angle_beta   90.00
_cell.angle_gamma   90.00
#
_symmetry.space_group_name_H-M   'P 1'
#
loop_
_entity.id
_entity.type
_entity.pdbx_description
1 polymer ?
#
loop_
_entity_poly.entity_id
_entity_poly.type
_entity_poly.pdbx_seq_one_letter_code
_entity_poly.pdbx_strand_id
1 'polypeptide(L)'
;MIKNRLYDILVLPYQAQFAKHQALEGINGLFEMLLKHGHCPSVRVLHKNKSFDLSAWDVLSRVSLIEHSSNVARIAIEIVRKTSSCDKEINMTMVIAAALAHDIGKLPIFGDPYTFASHPLSSSRFVCQCFFDAHRHWTENVAQIVVNHHRPTENKLCKILQKADRQSREQELLRG
;
A
#
# COMPACT_ATOMS: atom_id res chain seq x y z
N MET A 1 -2.02 21.49 5.43
CA MET A 1 -1.83 20.96 6.80
C MET A 1 -2.13 19.46 6.97
N ILE A 2 -2.42 18.70 5.90
CA ILE A 2 -2.66 17.24 5.96
C ILE A 2 -1.36 16.42 6.01
N LYS A 3 -0.23 17.00 5.55
CA LYS A 3 1.11 16.36 5.50
C LYS A 3 1.57 15.77 6.84
N ASN A 4 1.21 16.39 7.98
CA ASN A 4 1.71 15.96 9.29
C ASN A 4 0.95 14.75 9.85
N ARG A 5 -0.39 14.79 9.95
CA ARG A 5 -1.12 13.81 10.77
C ARG A 5 -0.98 12.36 10.32
N LEU A 6 -1.01 12.09 9.01
CA LEU A 6 -0.90 10.71 8.50
C LEU A 6 0.53 10.18 8.65
N TYR A 7 1.54 11.03 8.39
CA TYR A 7 2.95 10.67 8.55
C TYR A 7 3.28 10.41 10.02
N ASP A 8 2.76 11.25 10.92
CA ASP A 8 2.93 11.15 12.37
C ASP A 8 2.35 9.84 12.94
N ILE A 9 1.34 9.27 12.28
CA ILE A 9 0.71 8.01 12.70
C ILE A 9 1.41 6.80 12.08
N LEU A 10 1.80 6.89 10.81
CA LEU A 10 2.23 5.74 10.02
C LEU A 10 3.75 5.56 9.98
N VAL A 11 4.52 6.65 9.91
CA VAL A 11 5.96 6.59 9.68
C VAL A 11 6.74 7.02 10.90
N LEU A 12 6.37 8.15 11.51
CA LEU A 12 7.09 8.72 12.65
C LEU A 12 7.29 7.74 13.83
N PRO A 13 6.30 6.92 14.23
CA PRO A 13 6.48 5.99 15.34
C PRO A 13 7.49 4.86 15.05
N TYR A 14 7.83 4.67 13.78
CA TYR A 14 8.72 3.62 13.27
C TYR A 14 9.97 4.19 12.59
N GLN A 15 10.23 5.49 12.75
CA GLN A 15 11.31 6.20 12.06
C GLN A 15 12.67 5.56 12.33
N ALA A 16 12.95 5.18 13.58
CA ALA A 16 14.21 4.54 13.95
C ALA A 16 14.38 3.17 13.26
N GLN A 17 13.29 2.40 13.13
CA GLN A 17 13.29 1.10 12.45
C GLN A 17 13.48 1.26 10.94
N PHE A 18 12.85 2.25 10.31
CA PHE A 18 13.12 2.59 8.92
C PHE A 18 14.59 3.00 8.71
N ALA A 19 15.15 3.80 9.62
CA ALA A 19 16.56 4.22 9.55
C ALA A 19 17.55 3.04 9.67
N LYS A 20 17.26 2.04 10.51
CA LYS A 20 18.07 0.79 10.60
C LYS A 20 18.18 0.04 9.27
N HIS A 21 17.23 0.24 8.35
CA HIS A 21 17.21 -0.38 7.04
C HIS A 21 17.60 0.59 5.90
N GLN A 22 18.06 1.80 6.23
CA GLN A 22 18.32 2.88 5.26
C GLN A 22 17.07 3.20 4.39
N ALA A 23 15.88 2.97 4.94
CA ALA A 23 14.62 3.05 4.22
C ALA A 23 13.85 4.38 4.47
N LEU A 24 14.43 5.30 5.24
CA LEU A 24 13.74 6.54 5.64
C LEU A 24 13.49 7.48 4.45
N GLU A 25 14.47 7.64 3.56
CA GLU A 25 14.31 8.46 2.36
C GLU A 25 13.28 7.85 1.40
N GLY A 26 13.31 6.53 1.24
CA GLY A 26 12.34 5.84 0.38
C GLY A 26 10.91 5.92 0.89
N ILE A 27 10.67 5.78 2.20
CA ILE A 27 9.31 5.90 2.75
C ILE A 27 8.81 7.35 2.65
N ASN A 28 9.70 8.34 2.79
CA ASN A 28 9.37 9.75 2.57
C ASN A 28 8.95 9.99 1.11
N GLY A 29 9.77 9.55 0.15
CA GLY A 29 9.47 9.71 -1.28
C GLY A 29 8.16 9.04 -1.67
N LEU A 30 7.88 7.86 -1.11
CA LEU A 30 6.61 7.17 -1.33
C LEU A 30 5.41 7.93 -0.75
N PHE A 31 5.55 8.43 0.48
CA PHE A 31 4.50 9.21 1.12
C PHE A 31 4.22 10.53 0.38
N GLU A 32 5.26 11.20 -0.10
CA GLU A 32 5.14 12.40 -0.92
C GLU A 32 4.43 12.13 -2.25
N MET A 33 4.73 11.00 -2.89
CA MET A 33 4.05 10.58 -4.12
C MET A 33 2.54 10.42 -3.89
N LEU A 34 2.14 9.74 -2.80
CA LEU A 34 0.72 9.58 -2.44
C LEU A 34 0.05 10.91 -2.10
N LEU A 35 0.71 11.79 -1.35
CA LEU A 35 0.16 13.11 -1.03
C LEU A 35 -0.04 13.99 -2.26
N LYS A 36 0.88 13.92 -3.22
CA LYS A 36 0.83 14.77 -4.40
C LYS A 36 -0.15 14.25 -5.45
N HIS A 37 -0.25 12.93 -5.60
CA HIS A 37 -0.97 12.31 -6.73
C HIS A 37 -2.11 11.37 -6.33
N GLY A 38 -2.20 10.97 -5.05
CA GLY A 38 -3.15 9.97 -4.55
C GLY A 38 -4.60 10.44 -4.36
N HIS A 39 -4.95 11.66 -4.79
CA HIS A 39 -6.32 12.16 -4.75
C HIS A 39 -7.23 11.58 -5.86
N CYS A 40 -6.69 10.72 -6.73
CA CYS A 40 -7.49 9.96 -7.68
C CYS A 40 -8.28 8.83 -6.99
N PRO A 41 -9.36 8.32 -7.61
CA PRO A 41 -10.06 7.14 -7.12
C PRO A 41 -9.14 5.93 -6.89
N SER A 42 -9.34 5.21 -5.78
CA SER A 42 -8.60 3.98 -5.43
C SER A 42 -9.02 2.76 -6.26
N VAL A 43 -10.18 2.85 -6.93
CA VAL A 43 -10.70 1.87 -7.88
C VAL A 43 -10.84 2.51 -9.26
N ARG A 44 -10.66 1.71 -10.31
CA ARG A 44 -10.92 2.13 -11.70
C ARG A 44 -11.98 1.21 -12.30
N VAL A 45 -12.94 1.76 -13.05
CA VAL A 45 -13.92 0.95 -13.80
C VAL A 45 -13.18 0.27 -14.95
N LEU A 46 -13.19 -1.07 -14.96
CA LEU A 46 -12.97 -1.81 -16.17
C LEU A 46 -14.30 -1.85 -16.92
N HIS A 47 -14.42 -1.06 -17.99
CA HIS A 47 -15.62 -0.95 -18.85
C HIS A 47 -16.16 -2.29 -19.41
N LYS A 48 -15.53 -3.43 -19.12
CA LYS A 48 -15.87 -4.75 -19.68
C LYS A 48 -16.61 -5.71 -18.74
N ASN A 49 -16.70 -5.45 -17.44
CA ASN A 49 -17.36 -6.40 -16.52
C ASN A 49 -18.81 -5.99 -16.22
N LYS A 50 -19.74 -6.54 -17.00
CA LYS A 50 -21.20 -6.42 -16.80
C LYS A 50 -21.73 -7.03 -15.49
N SER A 51 -20.88 -7.61 -14.65
CA SER A 51 -21.23 -8.20 -13.34
C SER A 51 -20.78 -7.37 -12.15
N PHE A 52 -20.29 -6.15 -12.36
CA PHE A 52 -19.84 -5.30 -11.26
C PHE A 52 -21.06 -4.67 -10.56
N ASP A 53 -21.13 -4.81 -9.24
CA ASP A 53 -22.13 -4.13 -8.42
C ASP A 53 -21.89 -2.61 -8.50
N LEU A 54 -22.74 -1.94 -9.29
CA LEU A 54 -22.66 -0.50 -9.51
C LEU A 54 -22.79 0.29 -8.20
N SER A 55 -23.53 -0.23 -7.21
CA SER A 55 -23.69 0.43 -5.91
C SER A 55 -22.39 0.41 -5.10
N ALA A 56 -21.69 -0.73 -5.07
CA ALA A 56 -20.37 -0.84 -4.48
C ALA A 56 -19.34 0.04 -5.22
N TRP A 57 -19.46 0.16 -6.54
CA TRP A 57 -18.59 1.03 -7.32
C TRP A 57 -18.78 2.50 -6.95
N ASP A 58 -20.03 2.97 -6.86
CA ASP A 58 -20.36 4.35 -6.57
C ASP A 58 -19.80 4.81 -5.22
N VAL A 59 -19.72 3.89 -4.25
CA VAL A 59 -19.06 4.14 -2.97
C VAL A 59 -17.54 4.15 -3.11
N LEU A 60 -16.95 3.07 -3.65
CA LEU A 60 -15.49 2.90 -3.68
C LEU A 60 -14.78 3.91 -4.59
N SER A 61 -15.46 4.40 -5.64
CA SER A 61 -14.91 5.41 -6.56
C SER A 61 -14.70 6.78 -5.90
N ARG A 62 -15.38 7.05 -4.78
CA ARG A 62 -15.21 8.27 -3.98
C ARG A 62 -14.04 8.19 -3.00
N VAL A 63 -13.55 6.98 -2.73
CA VAL A 63 -12.39 6.76 -1.86
C VAL A 63 -11.12 7.03 -2.64
N SER A 64 -10.36 8.03 -2.20
CA SER A 64 -9.09 8.37 -2.83
C SER A 64 -8.03 7.30 -2.60
N LEU A 65 -7.05 7.18 -3.50
CA LEU A 65 -5.96 6.22 -3.38
C LEU A 65 -5.16 6.43 -2.08
N ILE A 66 -4.85 7.69 -1.73
CA ILE A 66 -4.13 7.99 -0.48
C ILE A 66 -4.93 7.54 0.75
N GLU A 67 -6.24 7.76 0.76
CA GLU A 67 -7.11 7.35 1.85
C GLU A 67 -7.13 5.83 1.99
N HIS A 68 -7.34 5.12 0.87
CA HIS A 68 -7.32 3.67 0.83
C HIS A 68 -5.98 3.11 1.33
N SER A 69 -4.86 3.50 0.72
CA SER A 69 -3.53 3.02 1.11
C SER A 69 -3.18 3.35 2.56
N SER A 70 -3.61 4.50 3.08
CA SER A 70 -3.41 4.85 4.50
C SER A 70 -4.25 3.98 5.45
N ASN A 71 -5.49 3.68 5.08
CA ASN A 71 -6.35 2.77 5.86
C ASN A 71 -5.78 1.35 5.87
N VAL A 72 -5.32 0.86 4.71
CA VAL A 72 -4.62 -0.43 4.61
C VAL A 72 -3.39 -0.46 5.52
N ALA A 73 -2.58 0.61 5.52
CA ALA A 73 -1.40 0.69 6.39
C ALA A 73 -1.77 0.63 7.88
N ARG A 74 -2.82 1.36 8.31
CA ARG A 74 -3.31 1.32 9.69
C ARG A 74 -3.77 -0.08 10.11
N ILE A 75 -4.57 -0.74 9.27
CA ILE A 75 -5.07 -2.09 9.54
C ILE A 75 -3.91 -3.10 9.56
N ALA A 76 -2.95 -2.99 8.64
CA ALA A 76 -1.77 -3.85 8.61
C ALA A 76 -0.93 -3.73 9.89
N ILE A 77 -0.72 -2.50 10.40
CA ILE A 77 -0.05 -2.25 11.69
C ILE A 77 -0.77 -2.99 12.83
N GLU A 78 -2.09 -2.88 12.90
CA GLU A 78 -2.89 -3.56 13.92
C GLU A 78 -2.78 -5.08 13.84
N ILE A 79 -2.78 -5.63 12.63
CA ILE A 79 -2.60 -7.07 12.40
C ILE A 79 -1.21 -7.50 12.89
N VAL A 80 -0.13 -6.80 12.50
CA VAL A 80 1.24 -7.13 12.93
C VAL A 80 1.38 -7.04 14.45
N ARG A 81 0.84 -6.01 15.10
CA ARG A 81 0.87 -5.86 16.56
C ARG A 81 0.31 -7.08 17.30
N LYS A 82 -0.77 -7.67 16.75
CA LYS A 82 -1.45 -8.84 17.30
C LYS A 82 -0.77 -10.18 16.98
N THR A 83 0.22 -10.22 16.07
CA THR A 83 0.96 -11.46 15.80
C THR A 83 1.92 -11.80 16.94
N SER A 84 2.31 -13.07 17.06
CA SER A 84 3.33 -13.54 18.02
C SER A 84 4.67 -13.80 17.32
N SER A 85 5.19 -12.81 16.58
CA SER A 85 6.47 -12.91 15.85
C SER A 85 7.62 -12.23 16.62
N CYS A 86 8.83 -12.81 16.55
CA CYS A 86 10.06 -12.18 17.03
C CYS A 86 10.48 -10.97 16.17
N ASP A 87 10.13 -10.98 14.87
CA ASP A 87 10.57 -9.99 13.89
C ASP A 87 9.56 -8.85 13.72
N LYS A 88 8.77 -8.56 14.76
CA LYS A 88 7.67 -7.57 14.71
C LYS A 88 8.10 -6.23 14.15
N GLU A 89 9.27 -5.72 14.54
CA GLU A 89 9.77 -4.42 14.09
C GLU A 89 10.09 -4.38 12.59
N ILE A 90 10.82 -5.39 12.10
CA ILE A 90 11.18 -5.50 10.68
C ILE A 90 9.90 -5.69 9.85
N ASN A 91 9.05 -6.62 10.28
CA ASN A 91 7.76 -6.87 9.65
C ASN A 91 6.89 -5.60 9.60
N MET A 92 6.93 -4.78 10.64
CA MET A 92 6.17 -3.52 10.70
C MET A 92 6.59 -2.55 9.59
N THR A 93 7.88 -2.26 9.46
CA THR A 93 8.37 -1.33 8.43
C THR A 93 8.05 -1.82 7.01
N MET A 94 8.19 -3.14 6.77
CA MET A 94 7.87 -3.75 5.48
C MET A 94 6.38 -3.67 5.14
N VAL A 95 5.48 -3.97 6.09
CA VAL A 95 4.04 -3.89 5.80
C VAL A 95 3.55 -2.47 5.63
N ILE A 96 4.14 -1.49 6.34
CA ILE A 96 3.80 -0.07 6.15
C ILE A 96 4.21 0.36 4.75
N ALA A 97 5.46 0.10 4.35
CA ALA A 97 5.94 0.42 3.02
C ALA A 97 5.12 -0.27 1.93
N ALA A 98 4.83 -1.56 2.09
CA ALA A 98 4.04 -2.33 1.14
C ALA A 98 2.58 -1.83 1.05
N ALA A 99 1.93 -1.54 2.17
CA ALA A 99 0.57 -1.03 2.20
C ALA A 99 0.44 0.33 1.50
N LEU A 100 1.39 1.22 1.72
CA LEU A 100 1.41 2.51 1.03
C LEU A 100 1.77 2.36 -0.46
N ALA A 101 2.59 1.37 -0.82
CA ALA A 101 3.04 1.15 -2.19
C ALA A 101 2.06 0.35 -3.06
N HIS A 102 1.26 -0.56 -2.51
CA HIS A 102 0.71 -1.70 -3.27
C HIS A 102 -0.08 -1.28 -4.51
N ASP A 103 -0.85 -0.20 -4.39
CA ASP A 103 -1.70 0.35 -5.44
C ASP A 103 -1.13 1.63 -6.09
N ILE A 104 0.10 2.03 -5.79
CA ILE A 104 0.69 3.26 -6.34
C ILE A 104 0.77 3.23 -7.87
N GLY A 105 0.93 2.04 -8.47
CA GLY A 105 0.87 1.83 -9.91
C GLY A 105 -0.49 2.16 -10.55
N LYS A 106 -1.54 2.44 -9.76
CA LYS A 106 -2.84 2.95 -10.25
C LYS A 106 -2.81 4.45 -10.52
N LEU A 107 -1.78 5.18 -10.05
CA LEU A 107 -1.68 6.62 -10.25
C LEU A 107 -1.66 6.96 -11.75
N PRO A 108 -2.44 7.96 -12.22
CA PRO A 108 -2.51 8.33 -13.63
C PRO A 108 -1.15 8.67 -14.28
N ILE A 109 -0.18 9.13 -13.48
CA ILE A 109 1.16 9.50 -13.96
C ILE A 109 1.95 8.29 -14.51
N PHE A 110 1.56 7.06 -14.16
CA PHE A 110 2.18 5.85 -14.68
C PHE A 110 1.54 5.35 -16.00
N GLY A 111 0.59 6.10 -16.56
CA GLY A 111 -0.11 5.76 -17.80
C GLY A 111 -1.36 4.91 -17.57
N ASP A 112 -1.88 4.32 -18.65
CA ASP A 112 -3.13 3.57 -18.63
C ASP A 112 -2.89 2.11 -18.20
N PRO A 113 -3.46 1.63 -17.08
CA PRO A 113 -3.12 0.32 -16.50
C PRO A 113 -3.68 -0.91 -17.25
N TYR A 114 -3.96 -0.83 -18.56
CA TYR A 114 -4.66 -1.84 -19.40
C TYR A 114 -3.98 -3.21 -19.58
N THR A 115 -3.00 -3.58 -18.76
CA THR A 115 -2.68 -4.99 -18.57
C THR A 115 -3.03 -5.33 -17.13
N PHE A 116 -3.87 -6.35 -16.90
CA PHE A 116 -4.38 -6.78 -15.58
C PHE A 116 -3.28 -7.14 -14.55
N ALA A 117 -2.00 -7.10 -14.96
CA ALA A 117 -0.81 -7.25 -14.13
C ALA A 117 0.05 -5.96 -14.02
N SER A 118 -0.42 -4.82 -14.53
CA SER A 118 0.36 -3.60 -14.69
C SER A 118 0.65 -2.92 -13.35
N HIS A 119 -0.37 -2.75 -12.50
CA HIS A 119 -0.20 -1.93 -11.30
C HIS A 119 0.64 -2.64 -10.24
N PRO A 120 0.52 -3.95 -9.94
CA PRO A 120 1.39 -4.58 -8.95
C PRO A 120 2.85 -4.57 -9.41
N LEU A 121 3.09 -4.75 -10.72
CA LEU A 121 4.42 -4.68 -11.31
C LEU A 121 4.98 -3.25 -11.28
N SER A 122 4.18 -2.25 -11.65
CA SER A 122 4.58 -0.84 -11.64
C SER A 122 4.81 -0.33 -10.22
N SER A 123 3.94 -0.72 -9.27
CA SER A 123 4.10 -0.46 -7.84
C SER A 123 5.41 -1.07 -7.32
N SER A 124 5.69 -2.33 -7.68
CA SER A 124 6.92 -3.02 -7.26
C SER A 124 8.18 -2.36 -7.83
N ARG A 125 8.16 -1.96 -9.11
CA ARG A 125 9.24 -1.17 -9.72
C ARG A 125 9.43 0.16 -9.01
N PHE A 126 8.34 0.84 -8.66
CA PHE A 126 8.39 2.10 -7.91
C PHE A 126 8.98 1.91 -6.50
N VAL A 127 8.69 0.79 -5.82
CA VAL A 127 9.37 0.43 -4.56
C VAL A 127 10.87 0.35 -4.76
N CYS A 128 11.35 -0.38 -5.78
CA CYS A 128 12.79 -0.49 -6.04
C CYS A 128 13.44 0.87 -6.33
N GLN A 129 12.71 1.82 -6.94
CA GLN A 129 13.20 3.18 -7.20
C GLN A 129 13.23 4.02 -5.92
N CYS A 130 12.15 4.03 -5.13
CA CYS A 130 12.09 4.80 -3.89
C CYS A 130 13.10 4.30 -2.85
N PHE A 131 13.28 3.00 -2.75
CA PHE A 131 14.12 2.37 -1.74
C PHE A 131 15.46 1.88 -2.32
N PHE A 132 16.02 2.62 -3.28
CA PHE A 132 17.28 2.28 -3.95
C PHE A 132 18.46 2.23 -2.96
N ASP A 133 18.54 3.20 -2.05
CA ASP A 133 19.60 3.30 -1.03
C ASP A 133 19.32 2.43 0.21
N ALA A 134 18.14 1.81 0.30
CA ALA A 134 17.81 0.93 1.42
C ALA A 134 18.52 -0.43 1.30
N HIS A 135 18.55 -1.17 2.42
CA HIS A 135 19.12 -2.52 2.41
C HIS A 135 18.44 -3.41 1.36
N ARG A 136 19.22 -3.94 0.42
CA ARG A 136 18.74 -4.71 -0.73
C ARG A 136 17.73 -5.80 -0.37
N HIS A 137 18.03 -6.64 0.63
CA HIS A 137 17.12 -7.72 1.03
C HIS A 137 15.79 -7.19 1.60
N TRP A 138 15.82 -6.05 2.30
CA TRP A 138 14.61 -5.40 2.79
C TRP A 138 13.77 -4.88 1.62
N THR A 139 14.39 -4.18 0.66
CA THR A 139 13.72 -3.65 -0.53
C THR A 139 13.12 -4.75 -1.40
N GLU A 140 13.88 -5.83 -1.63
CA GLU A 140 13.41 -6.99 -2.39
C GLU A 140 12.19 -7.64 -1.72
N ASN A 141 12.18 -7.77 -0.39
CA ASN A 141 11.04 -8.31 0.35
C ASN A 141 9.79 -7.42 0.21
N VAL A 142 9.92 -6.10 0.34
CA VAL A 142 8.79 -5.17 0.14
C VAL A 142 8.28 -5.23 -1.30
N ALA A 143 9.19 -5.23 -2.28
CA ALA A 143 8.83 -5.32 -3.69
C ALA A 143 8.11 -6.65 -4.02
N GLN A 144 8.50 -7.75 -3.38
CA GLN A 144 7.83 -9.05 -3.52
C GLN A 144 6.45 -9.10 -2.87
N ILE A 145 6.28 -8.47 -1.71
CA ILE A 145 4.95 -8.33 -1.10
C ILE A 145 4.02 -7.55 -2.04
N VAL A 146 4.52 -6.43 -2.57
CA VAL A 146 3.76 -5.54 -3.46
C VAL A 146 3.40 -6.23 -4.77
N VAL A 147 4.33 -6.90 -5.47
CA VAL A 147 4.01 -7.50 -6.78
C VAL A 147 3.02 -8.67 -6.66
N ASN A 148 3.01 -9.36 -5.52
CA ASN A 148 2.19 -10.55 -5.31
C ASN A 148 0.89 -10.29 -4.53
N HIS A 149 0.52 -9.03 -4.24
CA HIS A 149 -0.64 -8.76 -3.37
C HIS A 149 -1.98 -9.24 -3.94
N HIS A 150 -2.12 -9.46 -5.25
CA HIS A 150 -3.32 -10.10 -5.85
C HIS A 150 -3.23 -11.63 -5.97
N ARG A 151 -2.08 -12.24 -5.69
CA ARG A 151 -1.82 -13.65 -5.95
C ARG A 151 -1.97 -14.50 -4.69
N PRO A 152 -2.44 -15.75 -4.78
CA PRO A 152 -2.30 -16.71 -3.70
C PRO A 152 -0.83 -16.81 -3.27
N THR A 153 -0.59 -16.85 -1.96
CA THR A 153 0.78 -16.79 -1.41
C THR A 153 0.83 -17.46 -0.05
N GLU A 154 1.96 -18.09 0.27
CA GLU A 154 2.29 -18.56 1.62
C GLU A 154 3.09 -17.54 2.45
N ASN A 155 3.51 -16.43 1.83
CA ASN A 155 4.24 -15.38 2.53
C ASN A 155 3.33 -14.68 3.55
N LYS A 156 3.72 -14.73 4.83
CA LYS A 156 2.94 -14.18 5.95
C LYS A 156 2.68 -12.67 5.81
N LEU A 157 3.66 -11.88 5.37
CA LEU A 157 3.50 -10.43 5.20
C LEU A 157 2.58 -10.10 4.02
N CYS A 158 2.64 -10.88 2.95
CA CYS A 158 1.70 -10.75 1.84
C CYS A 158 0.26 -11.10 2.27
N LYS A 159 0.07 -12.16 3.07
CA LYS A 159 -1.24 -12.48 3.68
C LYS A 159 -1.76 -11.35 4.58
N ILE A 160 -0.87 -10.67 5.33
CA ILE A 160 -1.24 -9.51 6.14
C ILE A 160 -1.71 -8.35 5.26
N LEU A 161 -0.96 -8.02 4.21
CA LEU A 161 -1.35 -6.96 3.26
C LEU A 161 -2.71 -7.26 2.61
N GLN A 162 -2.91 -8.49 2.11
CA GLN A 162 -4.17 -8.93 1.50
C GLN A 162 -5.36 -8.85 2.46
N LYS A 163 -5.13 -9.22 3.73
CA LYS A 163 -6.17 -9.11 4.76
C LYS A 163 -6.48 -7.64 5.07
N ALA A 164 -5.46 -6.79 5.18
CA ALA A 164 -5.64 -5.38 5.44
C ALA A 164 -6.36 -4.65 4.29
N ASP A 165 -6.01 -4.96 3.05
CA ASP A 165 -6.67 -4.44 1.84
C ASP A 165 -8.15 -4.80 1.83
N ARG A 166 -8.48 -6.09 1.99
CA ARG A 166 -9.87 -6.55 2.06
C ARG A 166 -10.66 -5.88 3.18
N GLN A 167 -10.09 -5.80 4.39
CA GLN A 167 -10.76 -5.14 5.52
C GLN A 167 -10.94 -3.64 5.28
N SER A 168 -10.03 -2.96 4.58
CA SER A 168 -10.21 -1.56 4.18
C SER A 168 -11.41 -1.44 3.23
N ARG A 169 -11.53 -2.31 2.23
CA ARG A 169 -12.67 -2.31 1.30
C ARG A 169 -14.00 -2.55 2.00
N GLU A 170 -14.05 -3.50 2.94
CA GLU A 170 -15.24 -3.75 3.75
C GLU A 170 -15.63 -2.50 4.56
N GLN A 171 -14.66 -1.81 5.18
CA GLN A 171 -14.93 -0.57 5.92
C GLN A 171 -15.36 0.59 5.02
N GLU A 172 -14.81 0.70 3.82
CA GLU A 172 -15.16 1.73 2.84
C GLU A 172 -16.62 1.56 2.38
N LEU A 173 -17.04 0.32 2.09
CA LEU A 173 -18.41 0.01 1.69
C LEU A 173 -19.43 0.29 2.81
N LEU A 174 -19.05 0.11 4.08
CA LEU A 174 -19.92 0.42 5.23
C LEU A 174 -20.06 1.92 5.52
N ARG A 175 -19.20 2.77 4.95
CA ARG A 175 -19.20 4.22 5.16
C ARG A 175 -19.86 5.02 4.04
N GLY A 176 -20.07 4.41 2.88
CA GLY A 176 -20.75 5.03 1.73
C GLY A 176 -22.26 4.88 1.79
#